data_AF-A0A529FWL8-F1
#
_entry.id   AF-A0A529FWL8-F1
#
_cell.length_a   1.000
_cell.length_b   1.000
_cell.length_c   1.000
_cell.angle_alpha   90.00
_cell.angle_beta   90.00
_cell.angle_gamma   90.00
#
_symmetry.space_group_name_H-M   'P 1'
#
loop_
_entity.id
_entity.type
_entity.pdbx_description
1 polymer ?
#
loop_
_entity_poly.entity_id
_entity_poly.type
_entity_poly.pdbx_seq_one_letter_code
_entity_poly.pdbx_strand_id
1 'polypeptide(L)' 'MIAAFPNTPAEIAELLAFYASAGVDEALEDAPINRFADVQPKQAERAQA' A
#
# COMPACT_ATOMS: atom_id res chain seq x y z
N MET A 1 -6.44 12.71 -15.24
CA MET A 1 -6.19 13.91 -14.41
C MET A 1 -4.99 13.58 -13.53
N ILE A 2 -3.81 14.12 -13.85
CA ILE A 2 -2.62 13.95 -13.00
C ILE A 2 -2.83 14.89 -11.82
N ALA A 3 -2.90 14.35 -10.59
CA ALA A 3 -2.95 15.19 -9.39
C ALA A 3 -1.71 16.09 -9.41
N ALA A 4 -1.91 17.41 -9.36
CA ALA A 4 -0.82 18.35 -9.17
C ALA A 4 -0.15 17.99 -7.84
N PHE A 5 1.16 17.75 -7.85
CA PHE A 5 1.90 17.53 -6.61
C PHE A 5 1.79 18.79 -5.74
N PRO A 6 1.48 18.65 -4.45
CA PRO A 6 1.41 19.79 -3.53
C PRO A 6 2.81 20.42 -3.42
N ASN A 7 2.91 21.71 -3.71
CA ASN A 7 4.19 22.43 -3.80
C ASN A 7 4.27 23.63 -2.85
N THR A 8 3.19 23.93 -2.12
CA THR A 8 3.21 24.94 -1.06
C THR A 8 3.21 24.30 0.33
N PRO A 9 3.75 24.98 1.36
CA PRO A 9 3.71 24.45 2.72
C PRO A 9 2.31 24.14 3.25
N ALA A 10 1.30 24.91 2.83
CA ALA A 10 -0.09 24.70 3.25
C ALA A 10 -0.68 23.42 2.63
N GLU A 11 -0.48 23.20 1.33
CA GLU A 11 -0.94 21.99 0.64
C GLU A 11 -0.25 20.73 1.19
N ILE A 12 1.05 20.84 1.53
CA ILE A 12 1.79 19.74 2.16
C ILE A 12 1.23 19.46 3.56
N ALA A 13 0.92 20.48 4.35
CA ALA A 13 0.33 20.30 5.68
C ALA A 13 -1.05 19.61 5.62
N GLU A 14 -1.88 19.97 4.63
CA GLU A 14 -3.17 19.32 4.40
C GLU A 14 -3.00 17.84 4.01
N LEU A 15 -2.04 17.54 3.13
CA LEU A 15 -1.72 16.16 2.76
C LEU A 15 -1.26 15.34 3.98
N LEU A 16 -0.38 15.91 4.80
CA LEU A 16 0.10 15.25 6.02
C LEU A 16 -1.02 15.02 7.03
N ALA A 17 -1.91 16.01 7.23
CA ALA A 17 -3.07 15.88 8.11
C ALA A 17 -4.03 14.79 7.63
N PHE A 18 -4.26 14.68 6.32
CA PHE A 18 -5.04 13.59 5.74
C PHE A 18 -4.45 12.22 6.07
N TYR A 19 -3.14 12.02 5.88
CA TYR A 19 -2.49 10.73 6.21
C TYR A 19 -2.48 10.42 7.71
N ALA A 20 -2.25 11.43 8.56
CA ALA A 20 -2.32 11.25 10.01
C ALA A 20 -3.73 10.85 10.47
N SER A 21 -4.78 11.41 9.85
CA SER A 21 -6.17 11.00 10.13
C SER A 21 -6.48 9.55 9.74
N ALA A 22 -5.68 8.96 8.85
CA ALA A 22 -5.77 7.56 8.50
C ALA A 22 -4.90 6.66 9.42
N GLY A 23 -4.24 7.23 10.42
CA GLY A 23 -3.37 6.51 11.37
C GLY A 23 -2.03 6.09 10.76
N VAL A 24 -1.58 6.72 9.68
CA VAL A 24 -0.31 6.35 9.02
C VAL A 24 0.90 6.63 9.89
N ASP A 25 0.79 7.59 10.82
CA ASP A 25 1.80 7.91 11.82
C ASP A 25 1.76 6.98 13.05
N GLU A 26 0.73 6.16 13.19
CA GLU A 26 0.62 5.19 14.28
C GLU A 26 1.53 3.99 14.06
N ALA A 27 2.04 3.43 15.15
CA ALA A 27 2.89 2.25 15.09
C ALA A 27 2.04 1.02 14.73
N LEU A 28 2.47 0.27 13.71
CA LEU A 28 1.85 -1.02 13.37
C LEU A 28 2.12 -2.03 14.49
N GLU A 29 1.06 -2.54 15.10
CA GLU A 29 1.13 -3.60 16.12
C GLU A 29 1.28 -5.00 15.49
N ASP A 30 0.66 -5.20 14.33
CA ASP A 30 0.62 -6.48 13.65
C ASP A 30 1.83 -6.69 12.72
N ALA A 31 2.30 -7.95 12.65
CA ALA A 31 3.33 -8.33 11.70
C ALA A 31 2.81 -8.25 10.24
N PRO A 32 3.64 -7.82 9.27
CA PRO A 32 3.25 -7.79 7.87
C PRO A 32 2.84 -9.17 7.35
N ILE A 33 1.66 -9.26 6.72
CA ILE A 33 1.16 -10.51 6.14
C ILE A 33 1.71 -10.64 4.71
N ASN A 34 2.55 -11.66 4.49
CA ASN A 34 3.02 -12.02 3.16
C ASN A 34 2.00 -12.90 2.41
N ARG A 35 1.05 -12.28 1.73
CA ARG A 35 0.00 -12.97 0.96
C ARG A 35 0.53 -13.75 -0.26
N PHE A 36 1.78 -13.52 -0.69
CA PHE A 36 2.39 -14.29 -1.78
C PHE A 36 2.86 -15.68 -1.33
N ALA A 37 3.03 -15.90 -0.02
CA ALA A 37 3.40 -17.20 0.51
C ALA A 37 2.25 -18.23 0.45
N ASP A 38 1.00 -17.78 0.51
CA ASP A 38 -0.18 -18.65 0.51
C ASP A 38 -0.57 -19.13 -0.89
N VAL A 39 -0.23 -18.34 -1.92
CA VAL A 39 -0.46 -18.72 -3.31
C VAL A 39 0.70 -19.58 -3.75
N GLN A 40 0.75 -20.83 -3.30
CA GLN A 40 1.42 -21.84 -4.12
C GLN A 40 0.75 -21.76 -5.50
N PRO A 41 1.49 -21.46 -6.58
CA PRO A 41 0.94 -21.69 -7.90
C PRO A 41 0.57 -23.17 -7.89
N LYS A 42 -0.73 -23.49 -7.90
CA LYS A 42 -1.17 -24.77 -8.41
C LYS A 42 -0.50 -24.83 -9.74
N GLN A 43 0.57 -25.62 -9.84
CA GLN A 43 1.25 -25.87 -11.10
C GLN A 43 0.10 -26.15 -12.03
N ALA A 44 -0.15 -25.23 -12.97
CA ALA A 44 -0.95 -25.57 -14.10
C ALA A 44 -0.20 -26.78 -14.64
N GLU A 45 -0.78 -27.94 -14.40
CA GLU A 45 -0.44 -29.18 -15.03
C GLU A 45 -0.56 -28.84 -16.51
N ARG A 46 0.52 -28.29 -17.08
CA ARG A 46 0.71 -28.19 -18.51
C ARG A 46 0.82 -29.63 -18.90
N ALA A 47 -0.35 -30.17 -19.19
CA ALA A 47 -0.57 -31.46 -19.78
C ALA A 47 0.53 -31.67 -20.80
N GLN A 48 1.17 -32.82 -20.63
CA GLN A 48 2.08 -33.43 -21.57
C GLN A 48 1.55 -33.21 -23.00
N ALA A 49 2.40 -32.61 -23.84
CA ALA A 49 2.29 -32.65 -25.29
C ALA A 49 3.70 -32.80 -25.85
#